data_AF-A0A2J5HSQ2-F1
#
_entry.id   AF-A0A2J5HSQ2-F1
#
_cell.length_a   1.000
_cell.length_b   1.000
_cell.length_c   1.000
_cell.angle_alpha   90.00
_cell.angle_beta   90.00
_cell.angle_gamma   90.00
#
_symmetry.space_group_name_H-M   'P 1'
#
loop_
_entity.id
_entity.type
_entity.pdbx_description
1 polymer ?
#
loop_
_entity_poly.entity_id
_entity_poly.type
_entity_poly.pdbx_seq_one_letter_code
_entity_poly.pdbx_strand_id
1 'polypeptide(L)'
;MRAFSRLLMASPSGMGSKSSLSQAMALLPPIHLYRRLLRVHRRKLDPEMRLLGDSYVKAEFRAHRTVENPVHIIGFLTEWQLYAQKLEGDTWAGEKLDKAKLDKMSDQQLGQLYELLQATKNPEDPENKS
;
A
#
# COMPACT_ATOMS: atom_id res chain seq x y z
N MET A 1 10.07 6.38 28.61
CA MET A 1 8.82 6.73 27.92
C MET A 1 9.00 6.38 26.45
N ARG A 2 8.35 5.32 25.95
CA ARG A 2 8.47 4.94 24.53
C ARG A 2 7.72 5.95 23.68
N ALA A 3 8.46 6.75 22.93
CA ALA A 3 7.90 7.61 21.90
C ALA A 3 7.32 6.71 20.80
N PHE A 4 5.99 6.60 20.75
CA PHE A 4 5.32 6.05 19.58
C PHE A 4 5.48 7.07 18.46
N SER A 5 6.52 6.91 17.64
CA SER A 5 6.58 7.56 16.33
C SER A 5 5.38 7.08 15.53
N ARG A 6 4.34 7.91 15.45
CA ARG A 6 3.28 7.73 14.47
C ARG A 6 3.94 7.75 13.11
N LEU A 7 4.04 6.59 12.46
CA LEU A 7 4.31 6.49 11.03
C LEU A 7 3.13 7.14 10.30
N LEU A 8 3.20 8.46 10.14
CA LEU A 8 2.37 9.23 9.23
C LEU A 8 2.99 9.09 7.84
N MET A 9 2.77 7.96 7.18
CA MET A 9 3.03 7.84 5.75
C MET A 9 1.94 7.03 5.07
N ALA A 10 0.88 7.73 4.73
CA ALA A 10 0.04 7.41 3.59
C ALA A 10 -0.36 8.75 2.95
N SER A 11 0.62 9.44 2.36
CA SER A 11 0.28 10.46 1.37
C SER A 11 -0.26 9.69 0.18
N PRO A 12 -1.50 9.91 -0.28
CA PRO A 12 -2.00 9.26 -1.48
C PRO A 12 -1.16 9.77 -2.64
N SER A 13 -0.18 8.96 -3.07
CA SER A 13 0.58 9.21 -4.28
C SER A 13 -0.39 9.17 -5.45
N GLY A 14 -0.81 10.34 -5.92
CA GLY A 14 -1.65 10.46 -7.11
C GLY A 14 -0.90 9.90 -8.31
N MET A 15 -1.27 8.70 -8.78
CA MET A 15 -0.69 8.14 -10.00
C MET A 15 -1.59 7.14 -10.71
N GLY A 16 -2.37 7.63 -11.68
CA GLY A 16 -2.82 6.82 -12.81
C GLY A 16 -1.85 6.98 -13.97
N SER A 17 -1.00 5.97 -14.21
CA SER A 17 -0.36 5.79 -15.52
C SER A 17 -1.45 5.27 -16.47
N LYS A 18 -1.74 6.01 -17.54
CA LYS A 18 -2.96 5.84 -18.37
C LYS A 18 -3.00 4.55 -19.22
N SER A 19 -2.05 3.62 -19.08
CA SER A 19 -1.91 2.48 -20.00
C SER A 19 -2.60 1.18 -19.54
N SER A 20 -3.33 1.15 -18.42
CA SER A 20 -4.07 -0.03 -17.96
C SER A 20 -5.60 0.12 -17.95
N LEU A 21 -6.13 1.21 -18.51
CA LEU A 21 -7.58 1.49 -18.55
C LEU A 21 -8.35 0.72 -19.64
N SER A 22 -7.83 -0.39 -20.19
CA SER A 22 -8.49 -1.11 -21.29
C SER A 22 -9.49 -2.19 -20.86
N GLN A 23 -9.79 -2.31 -19.57
CA GLN A 23 -10.97 -3.04 -19.13
C GLN A 23 -11.61 -2.23 -18.02
N ALA A 24 -12.79 -1.66 -18.27
CA ALA A 24 -13.61 -1.05 -17.24
C ALA A 24 -13.99 -2.14 -16.23
N MET A 25 -13.08 -2.38 -15.30
CA MET A 25 -13.29 -3.30 -14.21
C MET A 25 -14.43 -2.74 -13.38
N ALA A 26 -15.51 -3.51 -13.26
CA ALA A 26 -16.53 -3.21 -12.28
C ALA A 26 -15.86 -3.12 -10.91
N LEU A 27 -15.91 -1.92 -10.31
CA LEU A 27 -15.35 -1.71 -8.97
C LEU A 27 -16.17 -2.49 -7.96
N LEU A 28 -15.49 -3.25 -7.11
CA LEU A 28 -16.14 -3.95 -6.03
C LEU A 28 -16.64 -2.95 -4.98
N PRO A 29 -17.84 -3.17 -4.40
CA PRO A 29 -18.28 -2.37 -3.26
C PRO A 29 -17.29 -2.48 -2.09
N PRO A 30 -17.15 -1.43 -1.24
CA PRO A 30 -16.10 -1.36 -0.22
C PRO A 30 -16.00 -2.59 0.69
N ILE A 31 -17.13 -3.11 1.19
CA ILE A 31 -17.15 -4.28 2.07
C ILE A 31 -16.69 -5.55 1.35
N HIS A 32 -17.04 -5.70 0.07
CA HIS A 32 -16.65 -6.86 -0.74
C HIS A 32 -15.14 -6.83 -1.02
N LEU A 33 -14.61 -5.65 -1.36
CA LEU A 33 -13.18 -5.45 -1.58
C LEU A 33 -12.38 -5.67 -0.30
N TYR A 34 -12.81 -5.10 0.82
CA TYR A 34 -12.19 -5.32 2.14
C TYR A 34 -12.08 -6.80 2.49
N ARG A 35 -13.17 -7.57 2.33
CA ARG A 35 -13.15 -9.01 2.59
C ARG A 35 -12.26 -9.77 1.61
N ARG A 36 -12.19 -9.33 0.35
CA ARG A 36 -11.30 -9.92 -0.67
C ARG A 36 -9.84 -9.75 -0.27
N LEU A 37 -9.42 -8.53 0.08
CA LEU A 37 -8.04 -8.23 0.51
C LEU A 37 -7.58 -9.14 1.65
N LEU A 38 -8.36 -9.23 2.73
CA LEU A 38 -8.02 -10.09 3.87
C LEU A 38 -7.96 -11.58 3.51
N ARG A 39 -8.73 -12.04 2.53
CA ARG A 39 -8.64 -13.43 2.03
C ARG A 39 -7.38 -13.65 1.20
N VAL A 40 -7.04 -12.70 0.33
CA VAL A 40 -5.83 -12.79 -0.50
C VAL A 40 -4.59 -12.77 0.38
N HIS A 41 -4.52 -11.88 1.38
CA HIS A 41 -3.42 -11.86 2.35
C HIS A 41 -3.20 -13.23 3.01
N ARG A 42 -4.27 -13.90 3.43
CA ARG A 42 -4.16 -15.25 4.04
C ARG A 42 -3.63 -16.32 3.10
N ARG A 43 -3.81 -16.15 1.79
CA ARG A 43 -3.41 -17.13 0.77
C ARG A 43 -2.02 -16.84 0.18
N LYS A 44 -1.62 -15.58 0.14
CA LYS A 44 -0.48 -15.10 -0.64
C LYS A 44 0.66 -14.50 0.18
N LEU A 45 0.41 -14.12 1.45
CA LEU A 45 1.41 -13.50 2.31
C LEU A 45 1.81 -14.46 3.44
N ASP A 46 3.10 -14.46 3.75
CA ASP A 46 3.65 -15.12 4.93
C ASP A 46 3.12 -14.47 6.23
N PRO A 47 3.18 -15.17 7.38
CA PRO A 47 2.52 -14.74 8.61
C PRO A 47 2.90 -13.32 9.09
N GLU A 48 4.18 -12.95 8.99
CA GLU A 48 4.67 -11.63 9.42
C GLU A 48 4.15 -10.51 8.50
N MET A 49 4.27 -10.70 7.18
CA MET A 49 3.76 -9.76 6.18
C MET A 49 2.24 -9.60 6.28
N ARG A 50 1.52 -10.69 6.56
CA ARG A 50 0.07 -10.66 6.79
C ARG A 50 -0.29 -9.84 8.02
N LEU A 51 0.46 -9.94 9.12
CA LEU A 51 0.18 -9.19 10.34
C LEU A 51 0.23 -7.68 10.07
N LEU A 52 1.28 -7.23 9.37
CA LEU A 52 1.43 -5.84 8.96
C LEU A 52 0.32 -5.43 7.96
N GLY A 53 0.13 -6.22 6.90
CA GLY A 53 -0.83 -5.92 5.84
C GLY A 53 -2.28 -5.86 6.32
N ASP A 54 -2.72 -6.82 7.15
CA ASP A 54 -4.08 -6.85 7.70
C ASP A 54 -4.34 -5.65 8.61
N SER A 55 -3.35 -5.25 9.40
CA SER A 55 -3.43 -4.06 10.26
C SER A 55 -3.60 -2.79 9.42
N TYR A 56 -2.79 -2.65 8.36
CA TYR A 56 -2.84 -1.50 7.46
C TYR A 56 -4.17 -1.41 6.71
N VAL A 57 -4.63 -2.49 6.09
CA VAL A 57 -5.95 -2.54 5.39
C VAL A 57 -7.08 -2.12 6.33
N LYS A 58 -7.09 -2.62 7.57
CA LYS A 58 -8.11 -2.25 8.57
C LYS A 58 -8.08 -0.76 8.90
N ALA A 59 -6.90 -0.20 9.09
CA ALA A 59 -6.72 1.21 9.41
C ALA A 59 -7.21 2.10 8.26
N GLU A 60 -6.80 1.79 7.03
CA GLU A 60 -7.13 2.58 5.85
C GLU A 60 -8.64 2.57 5.55
N PHE A 61 -9.29 1.40 5.56
CA PHE A 61 -10.73 1.31 5.35
C PHE A 61 -11.53 2.00 6.47
N ARG A 62 -11.00 2.01 7.70
CA ARG A 62 -11.62 2.74 8.82
C ARG A 62 -11.47 4.25 8.64
N ALA A 63 -10.29 4.72 8.23
CA ALA A 63 -10.02 6.13 7.98
C ALA A 63 -10.87 6.68 6.82
N HIS A 64 -11.17 5.86 5.82
CA HIS A 64 -11.94 6.25 4.64
C HIS A 64 -13.46 6.08 4.78
N ARG A 65 -13.97 5.72 5.97
CA ARG A 65 -15.41 5.43 6.18
C ARG A 65 -16.33 6.64 5.97
N THR A 66 -15.83 7.85 6.20
CA THR A 66 -16.60 9.10 6.15
C THR A 66 -16.26 9.95 4.93
N VAL A 67 -15.51 9.42 3.96
CA VAL A 67 -15.21 10.13 2.72
C VAL A 67 -16.43 10.10 1.82
N GLU A 68 -16.92 11.28 1.43
CA GLU A 68 -18.11 11.43 0.59
C GLU A 68 -17.79 11.80 -0.86
N ASN A 69 -16.60 12.35 -1.12
CA ASN A 69 -16.21 12.75 -2.46
C ASN A 69 -16.10 11.51 -3.38
N PRO A 70 -16.96 11.39 -4.42
CA PRO A 70 -17.03 10.19 -5.25
C PRO A 70 -15.72 9.92 -6.00
N VAL A 71 -14.97 10.96 -6.39
CA VAL A 71 -13.67 10.81 -7.06
C VAL A 71 -12.65 10.14 -6.14
N HIS A 72 -12.63 10.53 -4.86
CA HIS A 72 -11.73 9.93 -3.88
C HIS A 72 -12.12 8.50 -3.56
N ILE A 73 -13.42 8.21 -3.45
CA ILE A 73 -13.92 6.84 -3.23
C ILE A 73 -13.54 5.94 -4.41
N ILE A 74 -13.76 6.41 -5.65
CA ILE A 74 -13.41 5.67 -6.87
C ILE A 74 -11.91 5.40 -6.92
N GLY A 75 -11.08 6.42 -6.67
CA GLY A 75 -9.63 6.28 -6.62
C GLY A 75 -9.18 5.25 -5.58
N PHE A 76 -9.72 5.34 -4.36
CA PHE A 76 -9.43 4.40 -3.28
C PHE A 76 -9.79 2.96 -3.65
N LEU A 77 -11.01 2.72 -4.16
CA LEU A 77 -11.44 1.37 -4.55
C LEU A 77 -10.64 0.82 -5.72
N THR A 78 -10.27 1.67 -6.68
CA THR A 78 -9.47 1.28 -7.85
C THR A 78 -8.09 0.78 -7.43
N GLU A 79 -7.37 1.56 -6.61
CA GLU A 79 -6.02 1.19 -6.15
C GLU A 79 -6.03 -0.10 -5.33
N TRP A 80 -6.97 -0.25 -4.39
CA TRP A 80 -7.10 -1.47 -3.59
C TRP A 80 -7.49 -2.69 -4.41
N GLN A 81 -8.30 -2.51 -5.46
CA GLN A 81 -8.67 -3.59 -6.37
C GLN A 81 -7.48 -4.03 -7.22
N LEU A 82 -6.71 -3.10 -7.77
CA LEU A 82 -5.48 -3.39 -8.52
C LEU A 82 -4.45 -4.11 -7.64
N TYR A 83 -4.26 -3.65 -6.40
CA TYR A 83 -3.39 -4.32 -5.43
C TYR A 83 -3.82 -5.77 -5.19
N ALA A 84 -5.11 -6.01 -4.92
CA ALA A 84 -5.63 -7.36 -4.72
C ALA A 84 -5.37 -8.28 -5.93
N GLN A 85 -5.54 -7.76 -7.15
CA GLN A 85 -5.30 -8.53 -8.38
C GLN A 85 -3.82 -8.85 -8.58
N LYS A 86 -2.92 -7.88 -8.35
CA LYS A 86 -1.47 -8.11 -8.42
C LYS A 86 -1.04 -9.20 -7.45
N LEU A 87 -1.57 -9.16 -6.23
CA LEU A 87 -1.27 -10.15 -5.21
C LEU A 87 -1.86 -11.54 -5.56
N GLU A 88 -3.06 -11.59 -6.14
CA GLU A 88 -3.66 -12.84 -6.64
C GLU A 88 -2.87 -13.45 -7.81
N GLY A 89 -2.38 -12.62 -8.72
CA GLY A 89 -1.63 -13.03 -9.92
C GLY A 89 -0.14 -13.31 -9.70
N ASP A 90 0.34 -13.26 -8.46
CA ASP A 90 1.76 -13.46 -8.11
C ASP A 90 2.74 -12.49 -8.82
N THR A 91 2.25 -11.38 -9.35
CA THR A 91 3.05 -10.36 -10.06
C THR A 91 3.57 -9.26 -9.14
N TRP A 92 3.35 -9.39 -7.83
CA TRP A 92 3.74 -8.36 -6.85
C TRP A 92 5.24 -8.37 -6.53
N ALA A 93 5.91 -9.52 -6.70
CA ALA A 93 7.32 -9.69 -6.37
C ALA A 93 8.21 -9.40 -7.58
N GLY A 94 9.29 -8.62 -7.38
CA GLY A 94 10.28 -8.33 -8.42
C GLY A 94 9.95 -7.17 -9.36
N GLU A 95 8.81 -6.50 -9.20
CA GLU A 95 8.53 -5.26 -9.92
C GLU A 95 9.48 -4.13 -9.44
N LYS A 96 10.07 -3.40 -10.39
CA LYS A 96 10.84 -2.20 -10.09
C LYS A 96 9.90 -1.05 -9.78
N LEU A 97 10.30 -0.19 -8.84
CA LEU A 97 9.58 1.03 -8.56
C LEU A 97 9.55 1.92 -9.81
N ASP A 98 8.37 2.41 -10.17
CA ASP A 98 8.18 3.28 -11.33
C ASP A 98 8.90 4.61 -11.11
N LYS A 99 9.74 5.01 -12.08
CA LYS A 99 10.49 6.27 -12.03
C LYS A 99 9.57 7.47 -11.93
N ALA A 100 8.42 7.44 -12.62
CA ALA A 100 7.46 8.53 -12.54
C ALA A 100 6.91 8.71 -11.11
N LYS A 101 6.88 7.65 -10.28
CA LYS A 101 6.49 7.75 -8.86
C LYS A 101 7.58 8.38 -8.02
N LEU A 102 8.84 8.06 -8.28
CA LEU A 102 9.98 8.69 -7.59
C LEU A 102 10.01 10.19 -7.84
N ASP A 103 9.80 10.62 -9.08
CA ASP A 103 9.85 12.03 -9.46
C ASP A 103 8.74 12.88 -8.81
N LYS A 104 7.66 12.25 -8.33
CA LYS A 104 6.55 12.93 -7.64
C LYS A 104 6.66 12.89 -6.12
N MET A 105 7.63 12.17 -5.57
CA MET A 105 7.85 12.14 -4.12
C MET A 105 8.55 13.42 -3.68
N SER A 106 8.18 13.91 -2.50
CA SER A 106 8.94 14.97 -1.82
C SER A 106 10.30 14.47 -1.36
N ASP A 107 11.24 15.38 -1.13
CA ASP A 107 12.58 15.05 -0.63
C ASP A 107 12.52 14.24 0.68
N GLN A 108 11.57 14.55 1.56
CA GLN A 108 11.36 13.79 2.79
C GLN A 108 10.93 12.35 2.52
N GLN A 109 10.01 12.14 1.58
CA GLN A 109 9.54 10.79 1.22
C GLN A 109 10.64 9.99 0.52
N LEU A 110 11.47 10.64 -0.30
CA LEU A 110 12.65 10.03 -0.90
C LEU A 110 13.69 9.63 0.15
N GLY A 111 13.92 10.48 1.15
CA GLY A 111 14.80 10.17 2.28
C GLY A 111 14.34 8.93 3.06
N GLN A 112 13.06 8.87 3.43
CA GLN A 112 12.50 7.70 4.11
C GLN A 112 12.55 6.42 3.27
N LEU A 113 12.30 6.53 1.97
CA LEU A 113 12.40 5.39 1.06
C LEU A 113 13.85 4.88 0.99
N TYR A 114 14.83 5.78 1.01
CA TYR A 114 16.24 5.44 1.03
C TYR A 114 16.65 4.75 2.35
N GLU A 115 16.23 5.27 3.50
CA GLU A 115 16.45 4.63 4.81
C GLU A 115 15.89 3.20 4.83
N LEU A 116 14.67 3.01 4.34
CA LEU A 116 14.04 1.70 4.22
C LEU A 116 14.86 0.75 3.33
N LEU A 117 15.35 1.25 2.18
CA LEU A 117 16.20 0.46 1.29
C LEU A 117 17.49 0.01 1.99
N GLN A 118 18.11 0.88 2.80
CA GLN A 118 19.33 0.52 3.52
C GLN A 118 19.07 -0.51 4.62
N ALA A 119 17.96 -0.37 5.37
CA ALA A 119 17.56 -1.33 6.40
C ALA A 119 17.32 -2.75 5.84
N THR A 120 16.82 -2.86 4.59
CA THR A 120 16.62 -4.16 3.95
C THR A 120 17.90 -4.79 3.42
N LYS A 121 18.94 -4.00 3.12
CA LYS A 121 20.27 -4.50 2.71
C LYS A 121 21.14 -4.91 3.89
N ASN A 122 21.01 -4.22 5.03
CA ASN A 122 21.82 -4.42 6.23
C ASN A 122 20.93 -4.78 7.45
N PRO A 123 20.44 -6.03 7.54
CA PRO A 123 19.53 -6.43 8.62
C PRO A 123 20.17 -6.47 10.03
N GLU A 124 21.48 -6.28 10.16
CA GLU A 124 22.22 -6.42 11.44
C GLU A 124 22.64 -5.10 12.11
N ASP A 125 22.16 -3.93 11.66
CA ASP A 125 22.58 -2.65 12.26
C ASP A 125 22.00 -2.46 13.69
N PRO A 126 22.84 -2.40 14.76
CA PRO A 126 22.39 -2.42 16.15
C PRO A 126 21.68 -1.13 16.62
N GLU A 127 21.66 -0.05 15.83
CA GLU A 127 21.00 1.21 16.20
C GLU A 127 19.46 1.15 16.20
N ASN A 128 18.85 0.13 15.59
CA ASN A 128 17.37 0.01 15.54
C ASN A 128 16.77 -0.83 16.70
N LYS A 129 17.58 -1.17 17.72
CA LYS A 129 17.17 -1.93 18.92
C LYS A 129 17.07 -1.09 20.21
N SER A 130 16.72 0.19 20.12
CA SER A 130 16.51 1.05 21.30
C SER A 130 15.04 1.40 21.55
#